data_AF-A0A844D7Y2-F1
#
_entry.id   AF-A0A844D7Y2-F1
#
_cell.length_a   1.000
_cell.length_b   1.000
_cell.length_c   1.000
_cell.angle_alpha   90.00
_cell.angle_beta   90.00
_cell.angle_gamma   90.00
#
_symmetry.space_group_name_H-M   'P 1'
#
loop_
_entity.id
_entity.type
_entity.pdbx_description
1 polymer ?
#
loop_
_entity_poly.entity_id
_entity_poly.type
_entity_poly.pdbx_seq_one_letter_code
_entity_poly.pdbx_strand_id
1 'polypeptide(L)' 'MSARDALPPPTARDLAEQHDMRIHRAKQRCRPVLHLGIKQFIAGFCWHKGDDEMVVYLEGIAGPVRPCDITIIEEAT' A
#
# COMPACT_ATOMS: atom_id res chain seq x y z
N MET A 1 5.81 -33.21 -4.83
CA MET A 1 6.04 -32.02 -5.68
C MET A 1 4.70 -31.28 -5.72
N SER A 2 4.53 -30.24 -4.91
CA SER A 2 3.25 -29.57 -4.77
C SER A 2 3.06 -28.60 -5.95
N ALA A 3 1.86 -28.53 -6.54
CA ALA A 3 1.54 -27.66 -7.68
C ALA A 3 1.64 -26.14 -7.39
N ARG A 4 2.24 -25.77 -6.26
CA ARG A 4 2.49 -24.39 -5.80
C ARG A 4 3.77 -23.79 -6.38
N ASP A 5 4.68 -24.59 -6.90
CA ASP A 5 6.02 -24.13 -7.31
C ASP A 5 6.08 -23.56 -8.75
N ALA A 6 4.95 -23.49 -9.47
CA ALA A 6 4.91 -23.05 -10.87
C ALA A 6 3.83 -21.98 -11.11
N LEU A 7 3.70 -21.00 -10.22
CA LEU A 7 2.90 -19.81 -10.53
C LEU A 7 3.65 -18.96 -11.58
N PRO A 8 2.94 -18.43 -12.60
CA PRO A 8 3.52 -17.48 -13.53
C PRO A 8 4.03 -16.24 -12.75
N PRO A 9 5.07 -15.56 -13.26
CA PRO A 9 5.54 -14.33 -12.64
C PRO A 9 4.38 -13.33 -12.53
N PRO A 10 4.29 -12.59 -11.41
CA PRO A 10 3.19 -11.66 -11.17
C PRO A 10 3.12 -10.59 -12.26
N THR A 11 1.91 -10.32 -12.73
CA THR A 11 1.65 -9.24 -13.69
C THR A 11 1.71 -7.88 -13.02
N ALA A 12 1.79 -6.81 -13.80
CA ALA A 12 1.73 -5.43 -13.27
C ALA A 12 0.46 -5.19 -12.44
N ARG A 13 -0.66 -5.82 -12.82
CA ARG A 13 -1.92 -5.77 -12.07
C ARG A 13 -1.81 -6.50 -10.74
N ASP A 14 -1.22 -7.69 -10.70
CA ASP A 14 -1.05 -8.45 -9.45
C ASP A 14 -0.18 -7.67 -8.45
N LEU A 15 0.85 -6.98 -8.95
CA LEU A 15 1.71 -6.13 -8.13
C LEU A 15 0.95 -4.91 -7.57
N ALA A 16 0.10 -4.27 -8.37
CA ALA A 16 -0.75 -3.18 -7.92
C ALA A 16 -1.75 -3.65 -6.84
N GLU A 17 -2.46 -4.76 -7.08
CA GLU A 17 -3.40 -5.33 -6.11
C GLU A 17 -2.72 -5.75 -4.79
N GLN A 18 -1.50 -6.31 -4.86
CA GLN A 18 -0.71 -6.62 -3.66
C GLN A 18 -0.32 -5.36 -2.90
N HIS A 19 0.09 -4.31 -3.61
CA HIS A 19 0.44 -3.03 -3.02
C HIS A 19 -0.76 -2.43 -2.26
N ASP A 20 -1.94 -2.49 -2.86
CA ASP A 20 -3.19 -2.04 -2.27
C ASP A 20 -3.52 -2.78 -0.97
N MET A 21 -3.36 -4.11 -0.99
CA MET A 21 -3.56 -4.94 0.19
C MET A 21 -2.57 -4.63 1.31
N ARG A 22 -1.33 -4.23 0.98
CA ARG A 22 -0.35 -3.81 2.00
C ARG A 22 -0.75 -2.50 2.66
N ILE A 23 -1.25 -1.52 1.90
CA ILE A 23 -1.77 -0.24 2.42
C ILE A 23 -2.96 -0.49 3.36
N HIS A 24 -3.92 -1.30 2.92
CA HIS A 24 -5.06 -1.71 3.74
C HIS A 24 -4.62 -2.30 5.09
N ARG A 25 -3.67 -3.24 5.06
CA ARG A 25 -3.14 -3.88 6.28
C ARG A 25 -2.37 -2.90 7.16
N ALA A 26 -1.60 -1.99 6.57
CA ALA A 26 -0.88 -0.95 7.32
C ALA A 26 -1.87 -0.08 8.09
N LYS A 27 -2.97 0.34 7.45
CA LYS A 27 -4.05 1.08 8.12
C LYS A 27 -4.72 0.29 9.24
N GLN A 28 -5.16 -0.95 8.97
CA GLN A 28 -5.86 -1.79 9.95
C GLN A 28 -5.01 -2.09 11.20
N ARG A 29 -3.69 -2.18 11.04
CA ARG A 29 -2.74 -2.43 12.12
C ARG A 29 -2.20 -1.15 12.76
N CYS A 30 -2.69 0.02 12.36
CA CYS A 30 -2.16 1.32 12.77
C CYS A 30 -0.62 1.38 12.65
N ARG A 31 -0.07 0.84 11.55
CA ARG A 31 1.38 0.83 11.33
C ARG A 31 1.86 2.17 10.78
N PRO A 32 3.02 2.66 11.25
CA PRO A 32 3.62 3.85 10.67
C PRO A 32 4.12 3.55 9.25
N VAL A 33 3.92 4.53 8.37
CA VAL A 33 4.48 4.58 7.02
C VAL A 33 5.44 5.76 6.92
N LEU A 34 6.42 5.67 6.03
CA LEU A 34 7.33 6.77 5.71
C LEU A 34 6.82 7.50 4.47
N HIS A 35 6.67 8.81 4.59
CA HIS A 35 6.41 9.71 3.48
C HIS A 35 7.35 10.92 3.60
N LEU A 36 8.12 11.21 2.55
CA LEU A 36 9.13 12.28 2.55
C LEU A 36 10.12 12.19 3.74
N GLY A 37 10.45 10.96 4.16
CA GLY A 37 11.35 10.71 5.30
C GLY A 37 10.72 10.92 6.68
N ILE A 38 9.42 11.26 6.76
CA ILE A 38 8.68 11.49 8.01
C ILE A 38 7.78 10.28 8.27
N LYS A 39 7.78 9.79 9.52
CA LYS A 39 6.84 8.75 9.96
C LYS A 39 5.45 9.35 10.11
N GLN A 40 4.47 8.73 9.44
CA GLN A 40 3.07 9.14 9.43
C GLN A 40 2.17 7.91 9.55
N PHE A 41 0.88 8.14 9.76
CA PHE A 41 -0.14 7.08 9.75
C PHE A 41 -1.14 7.30 8.62
N ILE A 42 -1.71 6.20 8.14
CA ILE A 42 -2.73 6.24 7.10
C ILE A 42 -4.07 6.61 7.75
N ALA A 43 -4.56 7.82 7.48
CA ALA A 43 -5.89 8.27 7.89
C ALA A 43 -6.99 7.64 7.00
N GLY A 44 -6.71 7.51 5.71
CA GLY A 44 -7.71 7.16 4.69
C GLY A 44 -7.08 6.64 3.41
N PHE A 45 -7.89 6.03 2.57
CA PHE A 45 -7.59 5.83 1.15
C PHE A 45 -8.92 5.75 0.40
N CYS A 46 -8.90 6.08 -0.89
CA CYS A 46 -10.03 5.80 -1.76
C CYS A 46 -9.54 5.22 -3.09
N TRP A 47 -10.39 4.40 -3.69
CA TRP A 47 -10.17 3.81 -5.00
C TRP A 47 -11.52 3.73 -5.70
N HIS A 48 -11.64 4.39 -6.85
CA HIS A 48 -12.83 4.33 -7.67
C HIS A 48 -12.60 3.42 -8.87
N LYS A 49 -13.69 2.84 -9.36
CA LYS A 49 -13.65 1.97 -10.54
C LYS A 49 -13.25 2.80 -11.76
N GLY A 50 -12.07 2.50 -12.32
CA GLY A 50 -11.49 3.23 -13.44
C GLY A 50 -10.28 4.07 -13.06
N ASP A 51 -9.96 4.20 -11.77
CA ASP A 51 -8.71 4.82 -11.33
C ASP A 51 -7.53 3.89 -11.64
N ASP A 52 -6.47 4.44 -12.20
CA ASP A 52 -5.22 3.72 -12.52
C ASP A 52 -4.50 3.24 -11.24
N GLU A 53 -4.63 3.97 -10.14
CA GLU A 53 -4.09 3.66 -8.82
C GLU A 53 -4.99 4.21 -7.70
N MET A 54 -4.96 3.61 -6.51
CA MET A 54 -5.64 4.20 -5.35
C MET A 54 -4.96 5.51 -4.91
N VAL A 55 -5.67 6.34 -4.13
CA VAL A 55 -5.06 7.49 -3.43
C VAL A 55 -5.11 7.28 -1.92
N VAL A 56 -4.06 7.72 -1.22
CA VAL A 56 -3.90 7.55 0.24
C VAL A 56 -3.92 8.90 0.94
N TYR A 57 -4.56 8.98 2.10
CA TYR A 57 -4.56 10.17 2.96
C TYR A 57 -3.77 9.87 4.22
N LEU A 58 -2.78 10.71 4.51
CA LEU A 58 -1.92 10.59 5.68
C LEU A 58 -2.32 11.60 6.76
N GLU A 59 -2.19 11.21 8.03
CA GLU A 59 -2.46 12.12 9.15
C GLU A 59 -1.52 13.33 9.12
N GLY A 60 -2.10 14.53 9.24
CA GLY A 60 -1.34 15.79 9.28
C GLY A 60 -0.84 16.29 7.92
N ILE A 61 -1.09 15.57 6.81
CA ILE A 61 -0.77 16.03 5.45
C ILE A 61 -2.03 16.53 4.75
N ALA A 62 -1.93 17.73 4.19
CA ALA A 62 -2.98 18.31 3.36
C ALA A 62 -2.89 17.73 1.95
N GLY A 63 -3.80 16.81 1.62
CA GLY A 63 -3.99 16.29 0.26
C GLY A 63 -3.74 14.78 0.11
N PRO A 64 -4.13 14.23 -1.05
CA PRO A 64 -3.88 12.82 -1.37
C PRO A 64 -2.40 12.59 -1.68
N VAL A 65 -1.91 11.42 -1.27
CA VAL A 65 -0.57 10.91 -1.51
C VAL A 65 -0.68 9.68 -2.39
N ARG A 66 0.24 9.54 -3.34
CA ARG A 66 0.28 8.37 -4.21
C ARG A 66 0.81 7.15 -3.43
N PRO A 67 0.27 5.96 -3.67
CA PRO A 67 0.75 4.71 -3.07
C PRO A 67 2.27 4.50 -3.24
N CYS A 68 2.83 4.85 -4.40
CA CYS A 68 4.26 4.71 -4.68
C CYS A 68 5.16 5.64 -3.85
N ASP A 69 4.60 6.72 -3.31
CA ASP A 69 5.36 7.74 -2.56
C ASP A 69 5.45 7.42 -1.06
N ILE A 70 4.92 6.26 -0.64
CA ILE A 70 4.85 5.81 0.74
C ILE A 70 5.65 4.52 0.89
N THR A 71 6.50 4.46 1.90
CA THR A 71 7.21 3.24 2.27
C THR A 71 6.57 2.64 3.53
N ILE A 72 6.02 1.43 3.41
CA ILE A 72 5.45 0.72 4.56
C ILE A 72 6.59 0.15 5.39
N ILE A 73 6.67 0.54 6.66
CA ILE A 73 7.66 0.02 7.58
C ILE A 73 7.19 -1.36 8.06
N GLU A 74 7.82 -2.42 7.54
CA GLU A 74 7.63 -3.78 8.03
C GLU A 74 8.60 -4.00 9.20
N GLU A 75 8.16 -3.71 10.43
CA GLU A 75 8.92 -4.13 11.61
C GLU A 75 8.92 -5.66 11.68
N ALA A 76 10.11 -6.23 11.81
CA ALA A 76 10.29 -7.65 12.06
C ALA A 76 9.70 -7.98 13.44
N THR A 77 8.57 -8.68 13.45
CA THR A 77 8.03 -9.35 14.65
C THR A 77 8.98 -10.44 15.12
#